data_AF-A0A1R0H132-F1
#
_entry.id   AF-A0A1R0H132-F1
#
_cell.length_a   1.000
_cell.length_b   1.000
_cell.length_c   1.000
_cell.angle_alpha   90.00
_cell.angle_beta   90.00
_cell.angle_gamma   90.00
#
_symmetry.space_group_name_H-M   'P 1'
#
loop_
_entity.id
_entity.type
_entity.pdbx_description
1 polymer ?
#
loop_
_entity_poly.entity_id
_entity_poly.type
_entity_poly.pdbx_seq_one_letter_code
_entity_poly.pdbx_strand_id
1 'polypeptide(L)'
;MFIRTFPVLFMLTILSLQPHKEERFLVPMYPLICLNAAMSLELLRVISVQISIISKDVIVLKDLEYGAQCFSWALVFISSLFGVSRSLAIYENYSSSMQIYNSFSGIDTNQNELSLGTSLKKHITNILGIDKYDTKDIKSDLTNSTKNVCIGKDWYRFPSQFFFPESHRLVFLKSKFDGLLPGDFIPVTHNNTIIQSTSKIINDTNCLNKFEPSHVFLGAPEDNCDYLIDVDFTTQNDNIGGHPIHPESNQDSSSEIEDFEPVFSRIYDKWDVLECKKILNSDVSPLWVRSFYFPYYVRLVLDLIFRKKDIDRWGRICILKPISKK
;
A
#
# COMPACT_ATOMS: atom_id res chain seq x y z
N MET A 1 -12.96 13.19 36.40
CA MET A 1 -11.70 13.13 35.62
C MET A 1 -11.13 11.71 35.59
N PHE A 2 -10.98 11.05 36.74
CA PHE A 2 -10.44 9.68 36.82
C PHE A 2 -11.16 8.64 35.95
N ILE A 3 -12.50 8.65 35.93
CA ILE A 3 -13.32 7.76 35.06
C ILE A 3 -12.99 7.97 33.58
N ARG A 4 -12.64 9.19 33.18
CA ARG A 4 -12.37 9.55 31.78
C ARG A 4 -10.96 9.13 31.34
N THR A 5 -9.98 9.15 32.24
CA THR A 5 -8.58 8.73 31.98
C THR A 5 -8.36 7.23 32.18
N PHE A 6 -9.26 6.56 32.91
CA PHE A 6 -9.18 5.13 33.23
C PHE A 6 -8.99 4.22 32.00
N PRO A 7 -9.73 4.37 30.89
CA PRO A 7 -9.59 3.48 29.74
C PRO A 7 -8.17 3.44 29.17
N VAL A 8 -7.48 4.59 29.15
CA VAL A 8 -6.12 4.67 28.61
C VAL A 8 -5.11 4.01 29.54
N LEU A 9 -5.22 4.25 30.85
CA LEU A 9 -4.35 3.62 31.85
C LEU A 9 -4.56 2.10 31.89
N PHE A 10 -5.82 1.67 31.78
CA PHE A 10 -6.19 0.26 31.71
C PHE A 10 -5.60 -0.42 30.47
N MET A 11 -5.81 0.16 29.29
CA MET A 11 -5.26 -0.40 28.04
C MET A 11 -3.73 -0.37 28.01
N LEU A 12 -3.11 0.70 28.51
CA LEU A 12 -1.64 0.76 28.64
C LEU A 12 -1.11 -0.36 29.54
N THR A 13 -1.82 -0.66 30.64
CA THR A 13 -1.43 -1.74 31.56
C THR A 13 -1.54 -3.11 30.88
N ILE A 14 -2.66 -3.39 30.20
CA ILE A 14 -2.85 -4.64 29.45
C ILE A 14 -1.75 -4.82 28.41
N LEU A 15 -1.51 -3.81 27.58
CA LEU A 15 -0.52 -3.87 26.50
C LEU A 15 0.93 -3.96 27.04
N SER A 16 1.19 -3.41 28.24
CA SER A 16 2.50 -3.52 28.89
C SER A 16 2.77 -4.92 29.44
N LEU A 17 1.72 -5.63 29.89
CA LEU A 17 1.80 -6.99 30.42
C LEU A 17 1.92 -8.06 29.31
N GLN A 18 1.56 -7.74 28.07
CA GLN A 18 1.70 -8.69 26.97
C GLN A 18 3.18 -8.89 26.60
N PRO A 19 3.66 -10.15 26.52
CA PRO A 19 5.05 -10.46 26.19
C PRO A 19 5.39 -10.20 24.72
N HIS A 20 4.42 -10.37 23.82
CA HIS A 20 4.57 -10.09 22.39
C HIS A 20 4.02 -8.70 22.07
N LYS A 21 4.93 -7.78 21.73
CA LYS A 21 4.60 -6.39 21.39
C LYS A 21 4.81 -6.18 19.90
N GLU A 22 3.80 -6.49 19.11
CA GLU A 22 3.78 -6.06 17.71
C GLU A 22 3.02 -4.73 17.61
N GLU A 23 3.54 -3.82 16.78
CA GLU A 23 2.96 -2.49 16.59
C GLU A 23 1.48 -2.56 16.16
N ARG A 24 1.10 -3.56 15.36
CA ARG A 24 -0.27 -3.76 14.89
C ARG A 24 -1.27 -4.14 15.99
N PHE A 25 -0.81 -4.65 17.15
CA PHE A 25 -1.69 -4.95 18.28
C PHE A 25 -1.96 -3.72 19.16
N LEU A 26 -1.23 -2.62 18.94
CA LEU A 26 -1.44 -1.35 19.65
C LEU A 26 -2.57 -0.50 19.04
N VAL A 27 -3.22 -0.96 17.96
CA VAL A 27 -4.28 -0.22 17.25
C VAL A 27 -5.41 0.28 18.19
N PRO A 28 -5.91 -0.51 19.16
CA PRO A 28 -6.93 -0.04 20.10
C PRO A 28 -6.49 1.13 20.99
N MET A 29 -5.19 1.34 21.16
CA MET A 29 -4.63 2.38 22.02
C MET A 29 -4.62 3.77 21.35
N TYR A 30 -4.54 3.85 20.01
CA TYR A 30 -4.40 5.13 19.32
C TYR A 30 -5.56 6.10 19.56
N PRO A 31 -6.85 5.69 19.47
CA PRO A 31 -7.97 6.60 19.77
C PRO A 31 -7.98 7.08 21.22
N LEU A 32 -7.52 6.23 22.14
CA LEU A 32 -7.44 6.53 23.57
C LEU A 32 -6.36 7.58 23.88
N ILE A 33 -5.21 7.49 23.22
CA ILE A 33 -4.16 8.51 23.32
C ILE A 33 -4.68 9.87 22.81
N CYS A 34 -5.40 9.88 21.67
CA CYS A 34 -6.01 11.11 21.14
C CYS A 34 -7.03 11.71 22.13
N LEU A 35 -7.87 10.87 22.74
CA LEU A 35 -8.83 11.31 23.76
C LEU A 35 -8.12 11.93 24.97
N ASN A 36 -7.07 11.29 25.47
CA ASN A 36 -6.29 11.82 26.59
C ASN A 36 -5.60 13.15 26.23
N ALA A 37 -5.03 13.27 25.03
CA ALA A 37 -4.44 14.53 24.57
C ALA A 37 -5.48 15.66 24.52
N ALA A 38 -6.69 15.39 24.01
CA ALA A 38 -7.79 16.36 24.02
C ALA A 38 -8.21 16.76 25.44
N MET A 39 -8.30 15.79 26.36
CA MET A 39 -8.60 16.07 27.77
C MET A 39 -7.49 16.89 28.44
N SER A 40 -6.21 16.60 28.16
CA SER A 40 -5.08 17.37 28.68
C SER A 40 -5.13 18.83 28.25
N LEU A 41 -5.47 19.10 26.98
CA LEU A 41 -5.64 20.48 26.48
C LEU A 41 -6.82 21.20 27.16
N GLU A 42 -7.94 20.51 27.36
CA GLU A 42 -9.09 21.09 28.04
C GLU A 42 -8.80 21.38 29.52
N LEU A 43 -8.06 20.49 30.18
CA LEU A 43 -7.64 20.68 31.57
C LEU A 43 -6.72 21.90 31.73
N LEU A 44 -5.80 22.12 30.79
CA LEU A 44 -4.95 23.32 30.79
C LEU A 44 -5.79 24.59 30.73
N ARG A 45 -6.85 24.62 29.92
CA ARG A 45 -7.79 25.75 29.85
C ARG A 45 -8.55 25.93 31.17
N VAL A 46 -9.13 24.86 31.72
CA VAL A 46 -9.85 24.93 33.00
C VAL A 46 -8.95 25.43 34.12
N ILE A 47 -7.70 24.95 34.19
CA ILE A 47 -6.71 25.42 35.17
C ILE A 47 -6.43 26.92 34.99
N SER A 48 -6.25 27.40 33.75
CA SER A 48 -6.06 28.85 33.51
C SER A 48 -7.24 29.70 33.98
N VAL A 49 -8.47 29.23 33.80
CA VAL A 49 -9.69 29.93 34.26
C VAL A 49 -9.79 29.91 35.79
N GLN A 50 -9.50 28.79 36.44
CA GLN A 50 -9.52 28.71 37.91
C GLN A 50 -8.47 29.62 38.55
N ILE A 51 -7.28 29.72 37.96
CA ILE A 51 -6.24 30.67 38.40
C ILE A 51 -6.73 32.12 38.24
N SER A 52 -7.43 32.42 37.14
CA SER A 52 -8.07 33.72 36.89
C SER A 52 -9.12 34.10 37.94
N ILE A 53 -9.88 33.14 38.46
CA ILE A 53 -10.89 33.41 39.50
C ILE A 53 -10.26 33.67 40.88
N ILE A 54 -9.13 33.03 41.20
CA ILE A 54 -8.49 33.10 42.52
C ILE A 54 -7.69 34.40 42.71
N SER A 55 -7.16 34.97 41.64
CA SER A 55 -6.23 36.10 41.72
C SER A 55 -6.96 37.46 41.57
N LYS A 56 -6.44 38.51 42.23
CA LYS A 56 -7.12 39.82 42.36
C LYS A 56 -6.92 40.75 41.16
N ASP A 57 -5.93 40.49 40.31
CA ASP A 57 -5.55 41.35 39.19
C ASP A 57 -6.31 41.00 37.90
N VAL A 58 -7.49 41.61 37.71
CA VAL A 58 -8.45 41.28 36.64
C VAL A 58 -7.88 41.43 35.21
N ILE A 59 -6.95 42.36 34.97
CA ILE A 59 -6.43 42.65 33.62
C ILE A 59 -5.46 41.55 33.16
N VAL A 60 -4.48 41.19 33.98
CA VAL A 60 -3.46 40.16 33.66
C VAL A 60 -4.08 38.77 33.46
N LEU A 61 -5.22 38.53 34.11
CA LEU A 61 -5.90 37.23 34.11
C LEU A 61 -6.80 37.02 32.89
N LYS A 62 -7.41 38.08 32.35
CA LYS A 62 -8.11 38.01 31.05
C LYS A 62 -7.14 37.72 29.90
N ASP A 63 -5.93 38.29 29.97
CA ASP A 63 -4.87 38.01 29.00
C ASP A 63 -4.38 36.56 29.09
N LEU A 64 -4.36 35.97 30.29
CA LEU A 64 -3.99 34.56 30.51
C LEU A 64 -5.00 33.58 29.90
N GLU A 65 -6.30 33.82 30.10
CA GLU A 65 -7.37 32.98 29.55
C GLU A 65 -7.38 33.02 28.02
N TYR A 66 -7.30 34.23 27.45
CA TYR A 66 -7.19 34.43 26.01
C TYR A 66 -5.92 33.79 25.43
N GLY A 67 -4.80 33.92 26.15
CA GLY A 67 -3.52 33.28 25.79
C GLY A 67 -3.62 31.75 25.77
N ALA A 68 -4.21 31.13 26.79
CA ALA A 68 -4.41 29.67 26.85
C ALA A 68 -5.33 29.16 25.73
N GLN A 69 -6.38 29.90 25.41
CA GLN A 69 -7.27 29.60 24.28
C GLN A 69 -6.52 29.68 22.94
N CYS A 70 -5.77 30.76 22.71
CA CYS A 70 -4.96 30.93 21.50
C CYS A 70 -3.91 29.83 21.36
N PHE A 71 -3.19 29.50 22.45
CA PHE A 71 -2.21 28.41 22.46
C PHE A 71 -2.83 27.06 22.09
N SER A 72 -3.98 26.73 22.67
CA SER A 72 -4.67 25.48 22.40
C SER A 72 -5.11 25.38 20.92
N TRP A 73 -5.66 26.46 20.38
CA TRP A 73 -6.06 26.52 18.96
C TRP A 73 -4.84 26.46 18.04
N ALA A 74 -3.75 27.15 18.37
CA ALA A 74 -2.51 27.08 17.62
C ALA A 74 -1.94 25.66 17.60
N LEU A 75 -1.95 24.94 18.73
CA LEU A 75 -1.49 23.56 18.83
C LEU A 75 -2.34 22.60 17.99
N VAL A 76 -3.67 22.72 18.05
CA VAL A 76 -4.59 21.93 17.20
C VAL A 76 -4.39 22.25 15.73
N PHE A 77 -4.21 23.53 15.37
CA PHE A 77 -3.99 23.95 14.00
C PHE A 77 -2.65 23.41 13.45
N ILE A 78 -1.56 23.57 14.19
CA ILE A 78 -0.22 23.10 13.80
C ILE A 78 -0.20 21.56 13.71
N SER A 79 -0.79 20.85 14.68
CA SER A 79 -0.86 19.39 14.62
C SER A 79 -1.71 18.88 13.46
N SER A 80 -2.82 19.55 13.13
CA SER A 80 -3.64 19.26 11.95
C SER A 80 -2.87 19.47 10.65
N LEU A 81 -2.10 20.57 10.53
CA LEU A 81 -1.23 20.82 9.38
C LEU A 81 -0.18 19.71 9.19
N PHE A 82 0.48 19.29 10.28
CA PHE A 82 1.41 18.16 10.22
C PHE A 82 0.71 16.84 9.88
N GLY A 83 -0.50 16.62 10.38
CA GLY A 83 -1.31 15.45 10.06
C GLY A 83 -1.70 15.39 8.58
N VAL A 84 -2.17 16.50 8.00
CA VAL A 84 -2.48 16.60 6.57
C VAL A 84 -1.22 16.43 5.73
N SER A 85 -0.11 17.10 6.09
CA SER A 85 1.18 16.94 5.41
C SER A 85 1.66 15.48 5.44
N ARG A 86 1.54 14.79 6.58
CA ARG A 86 1.89 13.38 6.72
C ARG A 86 1.03 12.48 5.83
N SER A 87 -0.28 12.70 5.82
CA SER A 87 -1.21 11.94 4.98
C SER A 87 -0.91 12.11 3.49
N LEU A 88 -0.64 13.35 3.04
CA LEU A 88 -0.22 13.63 1.67
C LEU A 88 1.12 12.96 1.33
N ALA A 89 2.07 12.94 2.27
CA ALA A 89 3.36 12.28 2.06
C ALA A 89 3.19 10.78 1.86
N ILE A 90 2.35 10.12 2.69
CA ILE A 90 2.09 8.69 2.55
C ILE A 90 1.43 8.39 1.21
N TYR A 91 0.46 9.22 0.81
CA TYR A 91 -0.21 9.08 -0.48
C TYR A 91 0.77 9.21 -1.65
N GLU A 92 1.53 10.30 -1.75
CA GLU A 92 2.49 10.51 -2.85
C GLU A 92 3.62 9.47 -2.89
N ASN A 93 4.11 9.03 -1.73
CA ASN A 93 5.29 8.17 -1.65
C ASN A 93 4.97 6.68 -1.86
N TYR A 94 3.77 6.22 -1.46
CA TYR A 94 3.45 4.78 -1.37
C TYR A 94 2.18 4.35 -2.11
N SER A 95 1.30 5.27 -2.54
CA SER A 95 0.04 4.91 -3.22
C SER A 95 0.24 4.17 -4.54
N SER A 96 1.40 4.33 -5.19
CA SER A 96 1.73 3.67 -6.46
C SER A 96 1.59 2.15 -6.42
N SER A 97 1.90 1.53 -5.26
CA SER A 97 1.75 0.08 -5.06
C SER A 97 0.32 -0.40 -5.24
N MET A 98 -0.65 0.46 -4.89
CA MET A 98 -2.08 0.21 -5.08
C MET A 98 -2.53 0.64 -6.48
N GLN A 99 -2.13 1.85 -6.90
CA GLN A 99 -2.58 2.43 -8.15
C GLN A 99 -2.20 1.61 -9.37
N ILE A 100 -1.10 0.84 -9.33
CA ILE A 100 -0.68 -0.03 -10.44
C ILE A 100 -1.71 -1.15 -10.70
N TYR A 101 -2.40 -1.64 -9.66
CA TYR A 101 -3.41 -2.69 -9.82
C TYR A 101 -4.67 -2.16 -10.50
N ASN A 102 -5.04 -0.90 -10.24
CA ASN A 102 -6.18 -0.26 -10.90
C ASN A 102 -5.94 -0.05 -12.41
N SER A 103 -4.69 0.04 -12.84
CA SER A 103 -4.35 0.20 -14.27
C SER A 103 -4.75 -1.02 -15.11
N PHE A 104 -4.88 -2.21 -14.53
CA PHE A 104 -5.31 -3.42 -15.25
C PHE A 104 -6.73 -3.30 -15.83
N SER A 105 -7.61 -2.57 -15.15
CA SER A 105 -8.94 -2.26 -15.69
C SER A 105 -8.84 -1.43 -16.99
N GLY A 106 -7.90 -0.49 -17.06
CA GLY A 106 -7.60 0.31 -18.26
C GLY A 106 -7.01 -0.52 -19.41
N ILE A 107 -6.11 -1.45 -19.08
CA ILE A 107 -5.44 -2.31 -20.07
C ILE A 107 -6.46 -3.22 -20.77
N ASP A 108 -7.42 -3.79 -20.02
CA ASP A 108 -8.48 -4.63 -20.58
C ASP A 108 -9.59 -3.81 -21.28
N THR A 109 -9.89 -2.60 -20.81
CA THR A 109 -10.96 -1.76 -21.41
C THR A 109 -10.60 -1.19 -22.78
N ASN A 110 -9.32 -1.09 -23.11
CA ASN A 110 -8.89 -0.84 -24.50
C ASN A 110 -9.24 -2.01 -25.45
N GLN A 111 -9.69 -3.15 -24.92
CA GLN A 111 -10.18 -4.28 -25.71
C GLN A 111 -11.68 -4.51 -25.61
N ASN A 112 -12.39 -4.07 -24.56
CA ASN A 112 -13.85 -4.17 -24.47
C ASN A 112 -14.45 -3.11 -23.53
N GLU A 113 -15.58 -2.52 -23.93
CA GLU A 113 -16.30 -1.45 -23.23
C GLU A 113 -16.43 -1.65 -21.70
N LEU A 114 -16.23 -0.54 -20.97
CA LEU A 114 -16.44 -0.31 -19.54
C LEU A 114 -17.36 -1.33 -18.84
N SER A 115 -16.78 -2.31 -18.14
CA SER A 115 -17.52 -3.20 -17.25
C SER A 115 -17.83 -2.48 -15.93
N LEU A 116 -18.75 -1.52 -15.97
CA LEU A 116 -19.46 -1.10 -14.75
C LEU A 116 -20.05 -2.38 -14.14
N GLY A 117 -19.61 -2.73 -12.92
CA GLY A 117 -19.87 -4.03 -12.28
C GLY A 117 -21.28 -4.53 -12.56
N THR A 118 -21.39 -5.77 -13.03
CA THR A 118 -22.63 -6.38 -13.55
C THR A 118 -23.83 -6.19 -12.63
N SER A 119 -23.60 -6.21 -11.31
CA SER A 119 -24.60 -5.95 -10.28
C SER A 119 -25.12 -4.50 -10.28
N LEU A 120 -24.24 -3.52 -10.42
CA LEU A 120 -24.56 -2.09 -10.43
C LEU A 120 -25.15 -1.66 -11.78
N LYS A 121 -24.63 -2.20 -12.90
CA LYS A 121 -25.22 -2.03 -14.23
C LYS A 121 -26.64 -2.58 -14.26
N LYS A 122 -26.86 -3.81 -13.76
CA LYS A 122 -28.21 -4.40 -13.65
C LYS A 122 -29.14 -3.56 -12.77
N HIS A 123 -28.63 -3.01 -11.68
CA HIS A 123 -29.43 -2.16 -10.81
C HIS A 123 -29.80 -0.83 -11.49
N ILE A 124 -28.85 -0.21 -12.19
CA ILE A 124 -29.05 1.04 -12.94
C ILE A 124 -29.96 0.82 -14.15
N THR A 125 -29.79 -0.26 -14.92
CA THR A 125 -30.65 -0.56 -16.07
C THR A 125 -32.08 -0.86 -15.64
N ASN A 126 -32.25 -1.57 -14.52
CA ASN A 126 -33.58 -1.79 -13.91
C ASN A 126 -34.20 -0.48 -13.38
N ILE A 127 -33.39 0.44 -12.83
CA ILE A 127 -33.87 1.75 -12.36
C ILE A 127 -34.22 2.67 -13.53
N LEU A 128 -33.45 2.63 -14.63
CA LEU A 128 -33.62 3.51 -15.79
C LEU A 128 -34.65 3.00 -16.81
N GLY A 129 -35.21 1.80 -16.64
CA GLY A 129 -36.28 1.27 -17.48
C GLY A 129 -35.90 1.13 -18.97
N ILE A 130 -34.62 1.00 -19.27
CA ILE A 130 -34.11 0.82 -20.64
C ILE A 130 -34.19 -0.67 -21.00
N ASP A 131 -35.40 -1.21 -21.03
CA ASP A 131 -35.70 -2.51 -21.62
C ASP A 131 -36.14 -2.28 -23.07
N LYS A 132 -35.17 -2.39 -24.00
CA LYS A 132 -35.29 -2.83 -25.40
C LYS A 132 -34.14 -2.29 -26.25
N TYR A 133 -33.08 -3.09 -26.41
CA TYR A 133 -32.50 -3.26 -27.74
C TYR A 133 -31.89 -4.65 -27.87
N ASP A 134 -32.19 -5.25 -29.01
CA ASP A 134 -31.95 -6.63 -29.43
C ASP A 134 -30.44 -6.92 -29.50
N THR A 135 -29.89 -7.71 -28.58
CA THR A 135 -28.57 -8.34 -28.73
C THR A 135 -28.74 -9.76 -29.27
N LYS A 136 -29.22 -9.84 -30.52
CA LYS A 136 -28.85 -10.95 -31.39
C LYS A 136 -27.49 -10.64 -32.00
N ASP A 137 -26.61 -11.63 -31.94
CA ASP A 137 -25.32 -11.72 -32.63
C ASP A 137 -24.15 -10.89 -32.11
N ILE A 138 -23.73 -11.17 -30.88
CA ILE A 138 -22.29 -11.27 -30.57
C ILE A 138 -22.10 -12.54 -29.73
N LYS A 139 -22.01 -13.70 -30.39
CA LYS A 139 -21.18 -14.79 -29.87
C LYS A 139 -19.75 -14.29 -29.97
N SER A 140 -19.29 -13.55 -28.97
CA SER A 140 -17.87 -13.43 -28.76
C SER A 140 -17.42 -14.80 -28.26
N ASP A 141 -16.54 -15.43 -29.03
CA ASP A 141 -15.66 -16.47 -28.53
C ASP A 141 -14.76 -15.85 -27.43
N LEU A 142 -15.35 -15.47 -26.29
CA LEU A 142 -14.60 -15.37 -25.04
C LEU A 142 -14.43 -16.81 -24.57
N THR A 143 -13.34 -17.44 -25.03
CA THR A 143 -12.61 -18.29 -24.11
C THR A 143 -12.29 -17.41 -22.90
N ASN A 144 -13.09 -17.50 -21.83
CA ASN A 144 -12.83 -16.87 -20.54
C ASN A 144 -11.57 -17.51 -19.94
N SER A 145 -10.41 -17.26 -20.56
CA SER A 145 -9.13 -17.68 -20.05
C SER A 145 -8.75 -16.68 -18.98
N THR A 146 -8.67 -17.18 -17.74
CA THR A 146 -8.21 -16.41 -16.59
C THR A 146 -6.75 -16.02 -16.82
N LYS A 147 -6.46 -14.71 -16.86
CA LYS A 147 -5.12 -14.18 -17.01
C LYS A 147 -4.39 -14.19 -15.67
N ASN A 148 -3.18 -14.73 -15.62
CA ASN A 148 -2.37 -14.77 -14.40
C ASN A 148 -1.52 -13.49 -14.29
N VAL A 149 -1.66 -12.77 -13.18
CA VAL A 149 -0.80 -11.65 -12.79
C VAL A 149 0.13 -12.13 -11.70
N CYS A 150 1.42 -12.19 -12.02
CA CYS A 150 2.42 -12.68 -11.10
C CYS A 150 3.05 -11.56 -10.27
N ILE A 151 3.40 -11.88 -9.03
CA ILE A 151 4.19 -11.01 -8.15
C ILE A 151 5.21 -11.85 -7.38
N GLY A 152 6.46 -11.39 -7.33
CA GLY A 152 7.55 -12.08 -6.61
C GLY A 152 7.98 -11.29 -5.38
N LYS A 153 8.96 -10.40 -5.56
CA LYS A 153 9.41 -9.47 -4.52
C LYS A 153 8.33 -8.41 -4.23
N ASP A 154 8.38 -7.83 -3.02
CA ASP A 154 7.46 -6.78 -2.56
C ASP A 154 5.95 -7.16 -2.54
N TRP A 155 5.63 -8.47 -2.52
CA TRP A 155 4.26 -9.00 -2.45
C TRP A 155 3.43 -8.40 -1.29
N TYR A 156 4.07 -8.06 -0.18
CA TYR A 156 3.44 -7.55 1.04
C TYR A 156 2.87 -6.13 0.90
N ARG A 157 3.18 -5.40 -0.18
CA ARG A 157 2.66 -4.04 -0.40
C ARG A 157 1.18 -4.03 -0.77
N PHE A 158 0.75 -4.96 -1.62
CA PHE A 158 -0.64 -5.10 -2.01
C PHE A 158 -0.99 -6.55 -2.40
N PRO A 159 -1.14 -7.46 -1.42
CA PRO A 159 -1.38 -8.89 -1.66
C PRO A 159 -2.87 -9.18 -1.91
N SER A 160 -3.56 -8.41 -2.76
CA SER A 160 -4.99 -8.60 -2.99
C SER A 160 -5.39 -8.44 -4.45
N GLN A 161 -6.50 -9.08 -4.82
CA GLN A 161 -7.12 -9.03 -6.15
C GLN A 161 -8.21 -7.94 -6.24
N PHE A 162 -8.31 -7.04 -5.25
CA PHE A 162 -9.46 -6.13 -5.12
C PHE A 162 -9.67 -5.18 -6.33
N PHE A 163 -8.59 -4.74 -6.99
CA PHE A 163 -8.66 -3.83 -8.15
C PHE A 163 -8.57 -4.55 -9.50
N PHE A 164 -8.51 -5.88 -9.50
CA PHE A 164 -8.41 -6.64 -10.73
C PHE A 164 -9.79 -6.88 -11.35
N PRO A 165 -9.87 -6.90 -12.70
CA PRO A 165 -11.03 -7.45 -13.39
C PRO A 165 -11.27 -8.92 -13.01
N GLU A 166 -12.51 -9.41 -13.15
CA GLU A 166 -12.87 -10.81 -12.87
C GLU A 166 -12.08 -11.83 -13.71
N SER A 167 -11.50 -11.39 -14.85
CA SER A 167 -10.66 -12.18 -15.73
C SER A 167 -9.23 -12.38 -15.22
N HIS A 168 -8.79 -11.69 -14.16
CA HIS A 168 -7.41 -11.68 -13.69
C HIS A 168 -7.27 -12.37 -12.32
N ARG A 169 -6.22 -13.18 -12.16
CA ARG A 169 -5.88 -13.83 -10.89
C ARG A 169 -4.47 -13.47 -10.45
N LEU A 170 -4.30 -13.11 -9.19
CA LEU A 170 -2.98 -12.88 -8.58
C LEU A 170 -2.31 -14.22 -8.28
N VAL A 171 -1.04 -14.37 -8.65
CA VAL A 171 -0.22 -15.56 -8.37
C VAL A 171 1.11 -15.12 -7.79
N PHE A 172 1.58 -15.79 -6.74
CA PHE A 172 2.88 -15.51 -6.14
C PHE A 172 3.98 -16.33 -6.82
N LEU A 173 5.12 -15.70 -7.10
CA LEU A 173 6.35 -16.35 -7.56
C LEU A 173 7.26 -16.64 -6.38
N LYS A 174 8.16 -17.63 -6.55
CA LYS A 174 9.16 -17.90 -5.52
C LYS A 174 10.08 -16.68 -5.42
N SER A 175 10.14 -16.16 -4.20
CA SER A 175 10.97 -15.03 -3.80
C SER A 175 11.98 -15.52 -2.75
N LYS A 176 12.91 -14.66 -2.33
CA LYS A 176 13.85 -14.92 -1.22
C LYS A 176 13.13 -15.10 0.13
N PHE A 177 11.83 -14.84 0.18
CA PHE A 177 11.00 -15.10 1.34
C PHE A 177 10.72 -16.60 1.52
N ASP A 178 11.06 -17.12 2.69
CA ASP A 178 10.88 -18.53 3.11
C ASP A 178 9.79 -18.71 4.17
N GLY A 179 8.93 -17.70 4.34
CA GLY A 179 7.75 -17.79 5.20
C GLY A 179 6.52 -18.31 4.46
N LEU A 180 5.42 -18.45 5.20
CA LEU A 180 4.12 -18.79 4.64
C LEU A 180 3.52 -17.56 3.93
N LEU A 181 3.28 -17.66 2.63
CA LEU A 181 2.57 -16.65 1.86
C LEU A 181 1.05 -16.80 2.02
N PRO A 182 0.25 -15.76 1.71
CA PRO A 182 -1.20 -15.90 1.65
C PRO A 182 -1.62 -16.96 0.63
N GLY A 183 -2.54 -17.85 1.03
CA GLY A 183 -3.16 -18.82 0.14
C GLY A 183 -4.38 -18.25 -0.58
N ASP A 184 -4.84 -18.96 -1.61
CA ASP A 184 -6.02 -18.59 -2.39
C ASP A 184 -7.32 -18.92 -1.64
N PHE A 185 -8.28 -18.00 -1.69
CA PHE A 185 -9.65 -18.28 -1.25
C PHE A 185 -10.39 -19.10 -2.30
N ILE A 186 -11.31 -19.94 -1.83
CA ILE A 186 -12.17 -20.70 -2.74
C ILE A 186 -13.14 -19.72 -3.40
N PRO A 187 -13.22 -19.69 -4.75
CA PRO A 187 -14.11 -18.78 -5.44
C PRO A 187 -15.58 -19.13 -5.14
N VAL A 188 -16.42 -18.10 -5.10
CA VAL A 188 -17.87 -18.28 -5.00
C VAL A 188 -18.39 -18.60 -6.40
N THR A 189 -18.98 -19.78 -6.53
CA THR A 189 -19.59 -20.33 -7.74
C THR A 189 -21.08 -20.54 -7.48
N HIS A 190 -21.85 -20.97 -8.50
CA HIS A 190 -23.26 -21.31 -8.31
C HIS A 190 -23.49 -22.43 -7.27
N ASN A 191 -22.46 -23.19 -6.90
CA ASN A 191 -22.55 -24.36 -6.04
C ASN A 191 -22.20 -24.10 -4.57
N ASN A 192 -21.71 -22.91 -4.21
CA ASN A 192 -21.33 -22.55 -2.84
C ASN A 192 -21.74 -21.13 -2.48
N THR A 193 -21.98 -20.91 -1.19
CA THR A 193 -22.25 -19.57 -0.65
C THR A 193 -20.96 -18.89 -0.18
N ILE A 194 -21.01 -17.56 -0.02
CA ILE A 194 -19.89 -16.77 0.54
C ILE A 194 -19.44 -17.35 1.89
N ILE A 195 -20.40 -17.68 2.77
CA ILE A 195 -20.11 -18.25 4.09
C ILE A 195 -19.31 -19.54 3.96
N GLN A 196 -19.76 -20.47 3.10
CA GLN A 196 -19.07 -21.74 2.85
C GLN A 196 -17.67 -21.56 2.26
N SER A 197 -17.46 -20.57 1.38
CA SER A 197 -16.12 -20.23 0.89
C SER A 197 -15.21 -19.72 2.00
N THR A 198 -15.70 -18.80 2.83
CA THR A 198 -14.91 -18.15 3.88
C THR A 198 -14.69 -19.01 5.12
N SER A 199 -15.51 -20.04 5.34
CA SER A 199 -15.42 -20.93 6.50
C SER A 199 -14.72 -22.26 6.20
N LYS A 200 -14.28 -22.49 4.96
CA LYS A 200 -13.63 -23.74 4.60
C LYS A 200 -12.21 -23.76 5.15
N ILE A 201 -11.87 -24.86 5.83
CA ILE A 201 -10.53 -25.10 6.34
C ILE A 201 -9.57 -25.33 5.17
N ILE A 202 -8.44 -24.63 5.21
CA ILE A 202 -7.38 -24.65 4.20
C ILE A 202 -6.25 -25.53 4.75
N ASN A 203 -5.88 -26.58 4.02
CA ASN A 203 -4.93 -27.59 4.51
C ASN A 203 -3.46 -27.21 4.29
N ASP A 204 -3.18 -26.26 3.40
CA ASP A 204 -1.87 -25.73 3.03
C ASP A 204 -1.46 -24.52 3.91
N THR A 205 -1.85 -24.55 5.18
CA THR A 205 -1.44 -23.54 6.16
C THR A 205 -0.79 -24.19 7.37
N ASN A 206 0.26 -23.57 7.91
CA ASN A 206 0.98 -24.08 9.07
C ASN A 206 1.15 -23.00 10.15
N CYS A 207 1.10 -23.42 11.42
CA CYS A 207 1.20 -22.51 12.58
C CYS A 207 2.61 -21.97 12.84
N LEU A 208 3.61 -22.39 12.07
CA LEU A 208 5.03 -22.05 12.28
C LEU A 208 5.56 -21.03 11.26
N ASN A 209 4.68 -20.50 10.40
CA ASN A 209 5.05 -19.59 9.31
C ASN A 209 6.19 -20.15 8.42
N LYS A 210 6.16 -21.46 8.14
CA LYS A 210 7.10 -22.12 7.24
C LYS A 210 6.64 -21.96 5.79
N PHE A 211 7.59 -21.87 4.87
CA PHE A 211 7.34 -21.88 3.44
C PHE A 211 6.42 -23.04 3.02
N GLU A 212 5.41 -22.75 2.21
CA GLU A 212 4.50 -23.71 1.62
C GLU A 212 4.57 -23.61 0.08
N PRO A 213 5.01 -24.67 -0.63
CA PRO A 213 5.15 -24.63 -2.08
C PRO A 213 3.83 -24.45 -2.85
N SER A 214 2.68 -24.84 -2.30
CA SER A 214 1.38 -24.72 -3.00
C SER A 214 0.94 -23.27 -3.22
N HIS A 215 1.40 -22.34 -2.38
CA HIS A 215 1.05 -20.93 -2.47
C HIS A 215 1.87 -20.18 -3.52
N VAL A 216 2.83 -20.86 -4.15
CA VAL A 216 3.82 -20.26 -5.03
C VAL A 216 3.92 -21.03 -6.33
N PHE A 217 4.10 -20.32 -7.42
CA PHE A 217 4.44 -20.90 -8.70
C PHE A 217 5.97 -21.09 -8.84
N LEU A 218 6.38 -22.32 -9.18
CA LEU A 218 7.80 -22.74 -9.24
C LEU A 218 8.37 -22.81 -10.68
N GLY A 219 7.62 -22.39 -11.69
CA GLY A 219 8.09 -22.39 -13.08
C GLY A 219 8.61 -21.04 -13.57
N ALA A 220 9.11 -21.01 -14.80
CA ALA A 220 9.55 -19.78 -15.46
C ALA A 220 8.37 -18.79 -15.56
N PRO A 221 8.54 -17.54 -15.07
CA PRO A 221 7.46 -16.56 -15.05
C PRO A 221 7.04 -16.12 -16.46
N GLU A 222 7.94 -16.18 -17.44
CA GLU A 222 7.67 -15.75 -18.82
C GLU A 222 6.62 -16.61 -19.52
N ASP A 223 6.58 -17.90 -19.20
CA ASP A 223 5.68 -18.86 -19.85
C ASP A 223 4.29 -18.87 -19.21
N ASN A 224 4.23 -18.66 -17.89
CA ASN A 224 3.03 -18.94 -17.09
C ASN A 224 2.27 -17.69 -16.64
N CYS A 225 2.94 -16.54 -16.62
CA CYS A 225 2.34 -15.26 -16.28
C CYS A 225 1.89 -14.54 -17.54
N ASP A 226 0.71 -13.93 -17.55
CA ASP A 226 0.29 -13.02 -18.62
C ASP A 226 0.80 -11.60 -18.36
N TYR A 227 0.89 -11.25 -17.09
CA TYR A 227 1.51 -10.02 -16.62
C TYR A 227 2.34 -10.28 -15.38
N LEU A 228 3.36 -9.45 -15.16
CA LEU A 228 4.22 -9.49 -13.98
C LEU A 228 4.33 -8.09 -13.39
N ILE A 229 4.16 -7.98 -12.07
CA ILE A 229 4.39 -6.73 -11.34
C ILE A 229 5.79 -6.77 -10.75
N ASP A 230 6.65 -5.85 -11.19
CA ASP A 230 8.04 -5.75 -10.75
C ASP A 230 8.32 -4.41 -10.08
N VAL A 231 9.22 -4.41 -9.09
CA VAL A 231 9.70 -3.21 -8.40
C VAL A 231 11.19 -3.03 -8.65
N ASP A 232 11.56 -1.88 -9.20
CA ASP A 232 12.94 -1.49 -9.45
C ASP A 232 13.35 -0.31 -8.56
N PHE A 233 14.26 -0.55 -7.64
CA PHE A 233 14.87 0.49 -6.78
C PHE A 233 16.31 0.85 -7.20
N THR A 234 16.83 0.24 -8.26
CA THR A 234 18.23 0.42 -8.67
C THR A 234 18.42 1.77 -9.36
N THR A 235 19.45 2.50 -8.96
CA THR A 235 19.73 3.86 -9.45
C THR A 235 20.19 3.85 -10.92
N GLN A 236 19.80 4.87 -11.68
CA GLN A 236 20.22 5.04 -13.10
C GLN A 236 21.75 5.16 -13.30
N ASN A 237 22.55 5.34 -12.24
CA ASN A 237 24.00 5.39 -12.34
C ASN A 237 24.66 4.03 -12.57
N ASP A 238 23.91 2.93 -12.51
CA ASP A 238 24.37 1.63 -13.00
C ASP A 238 24.52 1.62 -14.54
N ASN A 239 24.07 2.68 -15.23
CA ASN A 239 24.13 2.84 -16.68
C ASN A 239 25.45 3.44 -17.22
N ILE A 240 26.52 3.57 -16.43
CA ILE A 240 27.87 3.89 -16.99
C ILE A 240 28.54 2.65 -17.60
N GLY A 241 27.94 1.46 -17.47
CA GLY A 241 28.24 0.32 -18.32
C GLY A 241 27.12 0.11 -19.33
N GLY A 242 27.18 0.80 -20.48
CA GLY A 242 26.32 0.53 -21.65
C GLY A 242 26.64 -0.81 -22.33
N HIS A 243 26.88 -1.86 -21.56
CA HIS A 243 26.90 -3.22 -22.04
C HIS A 243 25.60 -3.91 -21.61
N PRO A 244 24.92 -4.64 -22.51
CA PRO A 244 23.95 -5.62 -22.06
C PRO A 244 24.68 -6.50 -21.04
N ILE A 245 24.08 -6.71 -19.87
CA ILE A 245 24.60 -7.64 -18.89
C ILE A 245 24.46 -9.04 -19.51
N HIS A 246 25.38 -9.40 -20.39
CA HIS A 246 25.77 -10.77 -20.56
C HIS A 246 26.37 -11.19 -19.21
N PRO A 247 25.97 -12.34 -18.66
CA PRO A 247 26.54 -12.84 -17.42
C PRO A 247 27.96 -13.31 -17.70
N GLU A 248 28.94 -12.40 -17.68
CA GLU A 248 30.35 -12.76 -17.72
C GLU A 248 31.02 -12.58 -16.36
N SER A 249 31.20 -13.73 -15.72
CA SER A 249 32.43 -14.15 -15.06
C SER A 249 33.15 -13.12 -14.18
N ASN A 250 32.63 -12.93 -12.97
CA ASN A 250 33.54 -12.84 -11.83
C ASN A 250 33.62 -14.24 -11.22
N GLN A 251 34.79 -14.85 -11.42
CA GLN A 251 35.21 -16.08 -10.75
C GLN A 251 35.33 -15.82 -9.25
N ASP A 252 34.21 -15.87 -8.55
CA ASP A 252 34.17 -16.37 -7.20
C ASP A 252 33.22 -17.56 -7.22
N SER A 253 33.79 -18.72 -6.88
CA SER A 253 33.15 -20.02 -6.88
C SER A 253 32.05 -20.09 -5.81
N SER A 254 30.88 -19.58 -6.15
CA SER A 254 29.60 -20.03 -5.61
C SER A 254 28.69 -20.26 -6.81
N SER A 255 28.30 -21.52 -7.00
CA SER A 255 27.20 -22.05 -7.83
C SER A 255 26.27 -21.00 -8.43
N GLU A 256 25.78 -21.20 -9.66
CA GLU A 256 24.56 -20.57 -10.19
C GLU A 256 23.47 -20.52 -9.11
N ILE A 257 23.40 -19.43 -8.35
CA ILE A 257 22.31 -19.18 -7.43
C ILE A 257 21.23 -18.65 -8.36
N GLU A 258 20.18 -19.43 -8.59
CA GLU A 258 18.93 -18.91 -9.14
C GLU A 258 18.55 -17.67 -8.31
N ASP A 259 18.79 -16.48 -8.86
CA ASP A 259 18.32 -15.26 -8.22
C ASP A 259 16.80 -15.27 -8.37
N PHE A 260 16.11 -15.63 -7.28
CA PHE A 260 14.65 -15.68 -7.24
C PHE A 260 13.99 -14.29 -7.39
N GLU A 261 14.77 -13.21 -7.34
CA GLU A 261 14.26 -11.84 -7.38
C GLU A 261 15.07 -10.92 -8.31
N PRO A 262 15.23 -11.25 -9.61
CA PRO A 262 15.93 -10.38 -10.54
C PRO A 262 15.12 -9.10 -10.78
N VAL A 263 15.75 -8.09 -11.38
CA VAL A 263 15.05 -6.88 -11.84
C VAL A 263 14.45 -7.16 -13.21
N PHE A 264 13.27 -7.78 -13.24
CA PHE A 264 12.59 -8.20 -14.47
C PHE A 264 12.37 -7.05 -15.45
N SER A 265 12.12 -5.84 -14.95
CA SER A 265 11.93 -4.62 -15.74
C SER A 265 13.15 -4.18 -16.56
N ARG A 266 14.35 -4.72 -16.26
CA ARG A 266 15.59 -4.47 -17.02
C ARG A 266 15.93 -5.60 -18.01
N ILE A 267 15.15 -6.68 -18.04
CA ILE A 267 15.35 -7.83 -18.94
C ILE A 267 14.52 -7.61 -20.22
N TYR A 268 14.97 -6.69 -21.06
CA TYR A 268 14.25 -6.26 -22.27
C TYR A 268 14.04 -7.38 -23.31
N ASP A 269 14.85 -8.43 -23.28
CA ASP A 269 14.72 -9.56 -24.22
C ASP A 269 13.51 -10.44 -23.92
N LYS A 270 13.01 -10.39 -22.68
CA LYS A 270 11.92 -11.27 -22.21
C LYS A 270 10.66 -10.51 -21.86
N TRP A 271 10.78 -9.27 -21.39
CA TRP A 271 9.69 -8.48 -20.84
C TRP A 271 9.54 -7.14 -21.54
N ASP A 272 8.30 -6.82 -21.91
CA ASP A 272 7.89 -5.50 -22.38
C ASP A 272 7.25 -4.71 -21.23
N VAL A 273 7.63 -3.45 -21.08
CA VAL A 273 7.19 -2.59 -19.98
C VAL A 273 5.96 -1.79 -20.41
N LEU A 274 4.79 -2.10 -19.85
CA LEU A 274 3.53 -1.46 -20.23
C LEU A 274 3.31 -0.11 -19.52
N GLU A 275 3.44 -0.11 -18.20
CA GLU A 275 3.22 1.08 -17.37
C GLU A 275 4.13 1.03 -16.14
N CYS A 276 4.68 2.19 -15.75
CA CYS A 276 5.46 2.34 -14.52
C CYS A 276 4.98 3.53 -13.69
N LYS A 277 4.94 3.35 -12.37
CA LYS A 277 4.66 4.41 -11.39
C LYS A 277 5.85 4.60 -10.46
N LYS A 278 6.12 5.85 -10.08
CA LYS A 278 7.18 6.19 -9.11
C LYS A 278 6.82 5.66 -7.72
N ILE A 279 7.76 5.09 -6.98
CA ILE A 279 7.58 4.69 -5.57
C ILE A 279 8.79 5.13 -4.77
N LEU A 280 8.59 5.59 -3.53
CA LEU A 280 9.71 6.07 -2.72
C LEU A 280 10.60 4.90 -2.26
N ASN A 281 11.91 5.00 -2.49
CA ASN A 281 12.89 4.06 -1.93
C ASN A 281 13.16 4.41 -0.47
N SER A 282 12.77 3.55 0.48
CA SER A 282 12.95 3.79 1.92
C SER A 282 14.41 3.89 2.36
N ASP A 283 15.30 3.24 1.63
CA ASP A 283 16.67 2.97 2.09
C ASP A 283 17.59 4.15 1.77
N VAL A 284 17.35 4.81 0.65
CA VAL A 284 18.14 5.96 0.19
C VAL A 284 17.46 7.30 0.54
N SER A 285 16.13 7.33 0.63
CA SER A 285 15.39 8.57 0.83
C SER A 285 15.65 9.21 2.21
N PRO A 286 15.79 10.55 2.27
CA PRO A 286 15.97 11.24 3.55
C PRO A 286 14.69 11.21 4.40
N LEU A 287 14.88 11.28 5.73
CA LEU A 287 13.79 11.27 6.71
C LEU A 287 12.75 12.37 6.47
N TRP A 288 13.16 13.58 6.04
CA TRP A 288 12.21 14.68 5.83
C TRP A 288 11.22 14.39 4.70
N VAL A 289 11.66 13.75 3.60
CA VAL A 289 10.77 13.31 2.49
C VAL A 289 9.87 12.17 2.94
N ARG A 290 10.39 11.26 3.78
CA ARG A 290 9.62 10.13 4.32
C ARG A 290 8.56 10.59 5.32
N SER A 291 8.83 11.63 6.09
CA SER A 291 7.98 12.09 7.20
C SER A 291 6.92 13.08 6.76
N PHE A 292 7.23 14.07 5.92
CA PHE A 292 6.31 15.16 5.61
C PHE A 292 6.25 15.45 4.11
N TYR A 293 5.10 15.95 3.69
CA TYR A 293 4.90 16.42 2.33
C TYR A 293 5.41 17.85 2.23
N PHE A 294 6.30 18.07 1.25
CA PHE A 294 6.81 19.38 0.89
C PHE A 294 6.43 19.69 -0.56
N PRO A 295 5.83 20.87 -0.83
CA PRO A 295 5.62 21.34 -2.18
C PRO A 295 6.93 21.36 -2.97
N TYR A 296 6.83 21.23 -4.29
CA TYR A 296 7.97 21.10 -5.20
C TYR A 296 9.07 22.15 -4.97
N TYR A 297 8.70 23.43 -4.83
CA TYR A 297 9.67 24.51 -4.61
C TYR A 297 10.42 24.40 -3.28
N VAL A 298 9.73 24.03 -2.21
CA VAL A 298 10.35 23.83 -0.88
C VAL A 298 11.30 22.64 -0.93
N ARG A 299 10.90 21.57 -1.64
CA ARG A 299 11.73 20.38 -1.85
C ARG A 299 13.01 20.71 -2.59
N LEU A 300 12.95 21.52 -3.66
CA LEU A 300 14.14 21.96 -4.39
C LEU A 300 15.12 22.73 -3.51
N VAL A 301 14.63 23.64 -2.67
CA VAL A 301 15.48 24.38 -1.72
C VAL A 301 16.12 23.44 -0.70
N LEU A 302 15.35 22.50 -0.14
CA LEU A 302 15.88 21.51 0.79
C LEU A 302 16.91 20.59 0.14
N ASP A 303 16.70 20.20 -1.12
CA ASP A 303 17.65 19.38 -1.88
C ASP A 303 18.97 20.10 -2.13
N LEU A 304 18.92 21.41 -2.43
CA LEU A 304 20.11 22.26 -2.55
C LEU A 304 20.84 22.38 -1.21
N ILE A 305 20.11 22.58 -0.11
CA ILE A 305 20.67 22.70 1.25
C ILE A 305 21.36 21.39 1.67
N PHE A 306 20.71 20.25 1.45
CA PHE A 306 21.20 18.94 1.89
C PHE A 306 22.03 18.21 0.83
N ARG A 307 22.32 18.84 -0.31
CA ARG A 307 23.08 18.27 -1.45
C ARG A 307 22.59 16.88 -1.88
N LYS A 308 21.27 16.65 -1.85
CA LYS A 308 20.66 15.38 -2.29
C LYS A 308 20.02 15.55 -3.66
N LYS A 309 20.24 14.59 -4.57
CA LYS A 309 19.56 14.57 -5.88
C LYS A 309 18.17 13.94 -5.75
N ASP A 310 17.23 14.41 -6.58
CA ASP A 310 15.86 13.89 -6.58
C ASP A 310 15.77 12.46 -7.14
N ILE A 311 16.64 12.10 -8.08
CA ILE A 311 16.59 10.82 -8.80
C ILE A 311 16.94 9.63 -7.87
N ASP A 312 17.80 9.85 -6.88
CA ASP A 312 18.37 8.76 -6.06
C ASP A 312 17.37 8.18 -5.03
N ARG A 313 16.22 8.82 -4.82
CA ARG A 313 15.25 8.45 -3.78
C ARG A 313 13.97 7.79 -4.29
N TRP A 314 13.85 7.63 -5.61
CA TRP A 314 12.66 7.04 -6.23
C TRP A 314 13.02 5.73 -6.93
N GLY A 315 12.25 4.69 -6.64
CA GLY A 315 12.14 3.50 -7.47
C GLY A 315 10.93 3.58 -8.40
N ARG A 316 10.67 2.49 -9.10
CA ARG A 316 9.54 2.31 -10.01
C ARG A 316 8.85 0.98 -9.72
N ILE A 317 7.53 0.99 -9.76
CA ILE A 317 6.73 -0.24 -9.83
C ILE A 317 6.13 -0.31 -11.23
N CYS A 318 6.36 -1.41 -11.93
CA CYS A 318 6.04 -1.56 -13.34
C CYS A 318 5.20 -2.80 -13.61
N ILE A 319 4.30 -2.69 -14.59
CA ILE A 319 3.59 -3.82 -15.19
C ILE A 319 4.40 -4.27 -16.40
N LEU A 320 4.75 -5.55 -16.41
CA LEU A 320 5.52 -6.20 -17.46
C LEU A 320 4.64 -7.22 -18.18
N LYS A 321 4.85 -7.36 -19.48
CA LYS A 321 4.20 -8.37 -20.34
C LYS A 321 5.29 -9.23 -21.00
N PRO A 322 5.17 -10.57 -21.00
CA PRO A 322 6.17 -11.41 -21.64
C PRO A 322 6.11 -11.27 -23.17
N ILE A 323 7.27 -11.23 -23.81
CA ILE A 323 7.40 -11.06 -25.27
C ILE A 323 7.04 -12.35 -26.03
N SER A 324 7.22 -13.51 -25.41
CA SER A 324 7.06 -14.84 -26.05
C SER A 324 5.63 -15.26 -26.38
N LYS A 325 4.61 -14.45 -26.05
CA LYS A 325 3.18 -14.76 -26.30
C LYS A 325 2.63 -14.06 -27.55
N LYS A 326 3.38 -14.09 -28.66
CA LYS A 326 2.92 -13.58 -29.96
C LYS A 326 2.48 -14.69 -30.89
#